data_AF-A0A433EW02-F1
#
_entry.id   AF-A0A433EW02-F1
#
_cell.length_a   1.000
_cell.length_b   1.000
_cell.length_c   1.000
_cell.angle_alpha   90.00
_cell.angle_beta   90.00
_cell.angle_gamma   90.00
#
_symmetry.space_group_name_H-M   'P 1'
#
loop_
_entity.id
_entity.type
_entity.pdbx_description
1 polymer ?
#
loop_
_entity_poly.entity_id
_entity_poly.type
_entity_poly.pdbx_seq_one_letter_code
_entity_poly.pdbx_strand_id
1 'polypeptide(L)'
;MKNLAAFIVLFWSVFATASNTIQWSNLATIDQESIRFTAREYIQNAMPELKGVEVKLLNVSASYDFRHEHSNLQVMFMHSMSFVEGESEQQVVYVDDKPQVIEMNKIQYIFIDFQRGGEPTQHRVEKVPFHGSKQEFLEEFSRF
;
A
#
# COMPACT_ATOMS: atom_id res chain seq x y z
N MET A 1 27.45 -6.37 -28.65
CA MET A 1 25.98 -6.46 -28.47
C MET A 1 25.75 -7.37 -27.27
N LYS A 2 25.10 -7.03 -26.16
CA LYS A 2 24.51 -5.81 -25.58
C LYS A 2 24.81 -5.95 -24.08
N ASN A 3 25.25 -4.86 -23.43
CA ASN A 3 25.40 -4.82 -21.98
C ASN A 3 24.00 -4.98 -21.35
N LEU A 4 23.73 -6.13 -20.73
CA LEU A 4 22.54 -6.32 -19.91
C LEU A 4 22.86 -5.72 -18.54
N ALA A 5 22.59 -4.42 -18.38
CA ALA A 5 22.61 -3.79 -17.07
C ALA A 5 21.50 -4.44 -16.23
N ALA A 6 21.90 -5.31 -15.31
CA ALA A 6 21.03 -5.82 -14.27
C ALA A 6 20.55 -4.62 -13.44
N PHE A 7 19.31 -4.21 -13.65
CA PHE A 7 18.65 -3.21 -12.82
C PHE A 7 18.24 -3.92 -11.52
N ILE A 8 19.18 -4.04 -10.59
CA ILE A 8 18.89 -4.47 -9.23
C ILE A 8 18.12 -3.32 -8.57
N VAL A 9 16.79 -3.44 -8.50
CA VAL A 9 15.99 -2.61 -7.61
C VAL A 9 16.21 -3.14 -6.19
N LEU A 10 17.26 -2.64 -5.53
CA LEU A 10 17.39 -2.75 -4.09
C LEU A 10 16.27 -1.89 -3.48
N PHE A 11 15.13 -2.50 -3.17
CA PHE A 11 14.18 -1.94 -2.22
C PHE A 11 14.89 -1.90 -0.86
N TRP A 12 15.54 -0.78 -0.57
CA TRP A 12 15.90 -0.44 0.80
C TRP A 12 14.60 -0.12 1.52
N SER A 13 13.92 -1.15 2.04
CA SER A 13 12.97 -0.94 3.13
C SER A 13 13.80 -0.49 4.33
N VAL A 14 13.95 0.83 4.47
CA VAL A 14 14.32 1.39 5.76
C VAL A 14 13.16 1.02 6.68
N PHE A 15 13.33 -0.07 7.44
CA PHE A 15 12.54 -0.32 8.63
C PHE A 15 12.82 0.86 9.57
N ALA A 16 12.00 1.90 9.45
CA ALA A 16 11.91 2.93 10.46
C ALA A 16 11.39 2.24 11.72
N THR A 17 12.30 1.88 12.61
CA THR A 17 11.97 1.49 13.98
C THR A 17 11.04 2.54 14.56
N ALA A 18 9.90 2.07 15.08
CA ALA A 18 8.78 2.84 15.60
C ALA A 18 9.23 4.06 16.43
N SER A 19 9.24 5.22 15.78
CA SER A 19 9.07 6.51 16.42
C SER A 19 7.63 6.92 16.12
N ASN A 20 6.83 7.21 17.15
CA ASN A 20 5.43 7.68 17.00
C ASN A 20 5.32 9.03 16.25
N THR A 21 6.44 9.58 15.78
CA THR A 21 6.52 10.85 15.07
C THR A 21 7.46 10.71 13.88
N ILE A 22 6.92 10.97 12.70
CA ILE A 22 7.69 11.12 11.45
C ILE A 22 7.97 12.61 11.30
N GLN A 23 9.25 13.01 11.27
CA GLN A 23 9.62 14.40 11.04
C GLN A 23 9.38 14.77 9.57
N TRP A 24 8.40 15.63 9.37
CA TRP A 24 8.05 16.19 8.08
C TRP A 24 8.48 17.65 8.03
N SER A 25 9.16 18.06 6.95
CA SER A 25 9.88 19.34 6.78
C SER A 25 9.37 20.50 7.64
N ASN A 26 10.25 21.10 8.46
CA ASN A 26 10.17 22.38 9.22
C ASN A 26 8.87 22.85 9.91
N LEU A 27 7.69 22.23 9.76
CA LEU A 27 6.41 22.82 10.19
C LEU A 27 5.35 21.85 10.73
N ALA A 28 5.51 20.53 10.69
CA ALA A 28 4.51 19.63 11.27
C ALA A 28 5.10 18.29 11.70
N THR A 29 5.07 18.00 13.00
CA THR A 29 5.08 16.62 13.48
C THR A 29 3.76 15.98 13.06
N ILE A 30 3.82 14.96 12.20
CA ILE A 30 2.64 14.23 11.77
C ILE A 30 2.37 13.12 12.79
N ASP A 31 1.27 13.26 13.53
CA ASP A 31 0.77 12.22 14.41
C ASP A 31 0.13 11.09 13.59
N GLN A 32 0.64 9.88 13.76
CA GLN A 32 0.20 8.72 12.99
C GLN A 32 -1.27 8.36 13.26
N GLU A 33 -1.76 8.57 14.49
CA GLU A 33 -3.15 8.31 14.83
C GLU A 33 -4.09 9.32 14.17
N SER A 34 -3.72 10.61 14.17
CA SER A 34 -4.46 11.65 13.46
C SER A 34 -4.56 11.35 11.96
N ILE A 35 -3.44 10.99 11.30
CA ILE A 35 -3.48 10.60 9.88
C ILE A 35 -4.35 9.37 9.65
N ARG A 36 -4.26 8.36 10.52
CA ARG A 36 -5.10 7.17 10.42
C ARG A 36 -6.59 7.54 10.52
N PHE A 37 -6.95 8.39 11.46
CA PHE A 37 -8.33 8.84 11.67
C PHE A 37 -8.84 9.60 10.45
N THR A 38 -8.12 10.64 9.99
CA THR A 38 -8.48 11.44 8.82
C THR A 38 -8.60 10.60 7.56
N ALA A 39 -7.64 9.69 7.33
CA ALA A 39 -7.67 8.78 6.20
C ALA A 39 -8.89 7.84 6.22
N ARG A 40 -9.24 7.32 7.40
CA ARG A 40 -10.40 6.45 7.57
C ARG A 40 -11.71 7.20 7.31
N GLU A 41 -11.86 8.40 7.86
CA GLU A 41 -13.03 9.24 7.57
C GLU A 41 -13.14 9.56 6.08
N TYR A 42 -12.02 9.89 5.44
CA TYR A 42 -11.97 10.14 4.00
C TYR A 42 -12.45 8.93 3.20
N ILE A 43 -11.92 7.72 3.45
CA ILE A 43 -12.35 6.50 2.74
C ILE A 43 -13.83 6.22 2.97
N GLN A 44 -14.33 6.35 4.20
CA GLN A 44 -15.75 6.09 4.48
C GLN A 44 -16.70 7.03 3.73
N ASN A 45 -16.26 8.25 3.43
CA ASN A 45 -17.02 9.21 2.63
C ASN A 45 -16.84 8.99 1.12
N ALA A 46 -15.63 8.68 0.67
CA ALA A 46 -15.30 8.53 -0.75
C ALA A 46 -15.74 7.17 -1.32
N MET A 47 -15.77 6.13 -0.48
CA MET A 47 -16.06 4.74 -0.85
C MET A 47 -17.21 4.20 0.03
N PRO A 48 -18.46 4.62 -0.21
CA PRO A 48 -19.61 4.24 0.62
C PRO A 48 -19.87 2.73 0.63
N GLU A 49 -19.42 1.99 -0.38
CA GLU A 49 -19.44 0.52 -0.43
C GLU A 49 -18.61 -0.14 0.68
N LEU A 50 -17.66 0.60 1.27
CA LEU A 50 -16.86 0.14 2.41
C LEU A 50 -17.48 0.51 3.77
N LYS A 51 -18.69 1.07 3.78
CA LYS A 51 -19.38 1.39 5.03
C LYS A 51 -19.67 0.12 5.84
N GLY A 52 -19.13 0.07 7.06
CA GLY A 52 -19.24 -1.10 7.95
C GLY A 52 -18.25 -2.22 7.62
N VAL A 53 -17.43 -2.07 6.59
CA VAL A 53 -16.33 -2.98 6.27
C VAL A 53 -15.14 -2.65 7.18
N GLU A 54 -14.47 -3.68 7.69
CA GLU A 54 -13.24 -3.51 8.46
C GLU A 54 -12.12 -3.05 7.53
N VAL A 55 -11.44 -1.96 7.91
CA VAL A 55 -10.32 -1.38 7.18
C VAL A 55 -9.11 -1.32 8.10
N LYS A 56 -7.97 -1.79 7.61
CA LYS A 56 -6.70 -1.83 8.34
C LYS A 56 -5.67 -0.95 7.66
N LEU A 57 -5.01 -0.12 8.47
CA LEU A 57 -3.89 0.69 8.04
C LEU A 57 -2.66 -0.19 7.90
N LEU A 58 -2.08 -0.26 6.70
CA LEU A 58 -0.88 -1.07 6.46
C LEU A 58 0.40 -0.24 6.52
N ASN A 59 0.36 0.97 5.97
CA ASN A 59 1.57 1.79 5.87
C ASN A 59 1.23 3.29 5.80
N VAL A 60 2.09 4.10 6.39
CA VAL A 60 2.14 5.56 6.23
C VAL A 60 3.53 5.88 5.68
N SER A 61 3.60 6.28 4.42
CA SER A 61 4.84 6.62 3.73
C SER A 61 4.95 8.12 3.54
N ALA A 62 6.08 8.68 3.97
CA ALA A 62 6.41 10.08 3.81
C ALA A 62 7.71 10.21 3.02
N SER A 63 7.74 11.13 2.06
CA SER A 63 8.93 11.42 1.27
C SER A 63 9.04 12.90 0.93
N TYR A 64 10.26 13.34 0.64
CA TYR A 64 10.55 14.70 0.20
C TYR A 64 11.49 14.66 -1.01
N ASP A 65 11.06 15.22 -2.14
CA ASP A 65 11.93 15.48 -3.28
C ASP A 65 12.55 16.87 -3.14
N PHE A 66 13.82 16.91 -2.72
CA PHE A 66 14.60 18.15 -2.58
C PHE A 66 14.76 18.93 -3.89
N ARG A 67 14.68 18.27 -5.05
CA ARG A 67 14.88 18.95 -6.34
C ARG A 67 13.67 19.77 -6.76
N HIS A 68 12.49 19.37 -6.30
CA HIS A 68 11.21 19.99 -6.63
C HIS A 68 10.53 20.60 -5.39
N GLU A 69 11.23 20.61 -4.26
CA GLU A 69 10.73 21.01 -2.93
C GLU A 69 9.37 20.38 -2.57
N HIS A 70 9.14 19.15 -3.03
CA HIS A 70 7.83 18.52 -2.97
C HIS A 70 7.79 17.46 -1.87
N SER A 71 6.87 17.61 -0.93
CA SER A 71 6.60 16.60 0.09
C SER A 71 5.42 15.73 -0.33
N ASN A 72 5.53 14.40 -0.19
CA ASN A 72 4.45 13.45 -0.51
C ASN A 72 4.19 12.52 0.68
N LEU A 73 2.92 12.45 1.10
CA LEU A 73 2.43 11.63 2.20
C LEU A 73 1.39 10.74 1.58
N GLN A 74 1.60 9.44 1.74
CA GLN A 74 0.70 8.44 1.23
C GLN A 74 0.38 7.44 2.32
N VAL A 75 -0.89 7.08 2.39
CA VAL A 75 -1.38 6.10 3.35
C VAL A 75 -1.98 4.93 2.59
N MET A 76 -1.60 3.72 2.97
CA MET A 76 -2.07 2.48 2.34
C MET A 76 -2.96 1.70 3.30
N PHE A 77 -4.13 1.28 2.80
CA PHE A 77 -5.09 0.46 3.52
C PHE A 77 -5.42 -0.82 2.77
N MET A 78 -5.82 -1.81 3.56
CA MET A 78 -6.51 -3.03 3.10
C MET A 78 -7.84 -3.12 3.84
N HIS A 79 -8.86 -3.74 3.24
CA HIS A 79 -10.16 -3.98 3.86
C HIS A 79 -10.51 -5.46 3.85
N SER A 80 -11.46 -5.90 4.67
CA SER A 80 -11.80 -7.34 4.80
C SER A 80 -12.38 -7.95 3.52
N MET A 81 -12.77 -7.13 2.56
CA MET A 81 -13.22 -7.52 1.22
C MET A 81 -12.16 -7.30 0.13
N SER A 82 -10.89 -7.07 0.50
CA SER A 82 -9.83 -6.79 -0.47
C SER A 82 -9.53 -7.98 -1.39
N PHE A 83 -9.82 -9.22 -0.99
CA PHE A 83 -9.70 -10.37 -1.88
C PHE A 83 -10.74 -10.30 -3.01
N VAL A 84 -10.26 -10.26 -4.25
CA VAL A 84 -11.10 -10.10 -5.44
C VAL A 84 -11.45 -11.47 -6.01
N GLU A 85 -12.62 -11.99 -5.65
CA GLU A 85 -13.10 -13.26 -6.19
C GLU A 85 -13.34 -13.19 -7.70
N GLY A 86 -12.95 -14.24 -8.41
CA GLY A 86 -13.16 -14.36 -9.86
C GLY A 86 -12.16 -13.57 -10.71
N GLU A 87 -11.23 -12.85 -10.10
CA GLU A 87 -10.10 -12.23 -10.80
C GLU A 87 -8.79 -12.94 -10.41
N SER A 88 -8.36 -13.85 -11.29
CA SER A 88 -7.04 -14.47 -11.23
C SER A 88 -6.28 -14.21 -12.52
N GLU A 89 -4.96 -14.21 -12.43
CA GLU A 89 -4.08 -14.16 -13.59
C GLU A 89 -3.02 -15.27 -13.51
N GLN A 90 -2.69 -15.81 -14.67
CA GLN A 90 -1.60 -16.77 -14.79
C GLN A 90 -0.28 -16.01 -14.85
N GLN A 91 0.64 -16.38 -13.98
CA GLN A 91 2.00 -15.84 -13.98
C GLN A 91 3.01 -16.96 -14.21
N VAL A 92 3.97 -16.71 -15.10
CA VAL A 92 5.11 -17.60 -15.29
C VAL A 92 6.17 -17.25 -14.24
N VAL A 93 6.50 -18.22 -13.39
CA VAL A 93 7.59 -18.15 -12.42
C VAL A 93 8.66 -19.17 -12.78
N TYR A 94 9.93 -18.87 -12.52
CA TYR A 94 11.03 -19.78 -12.81
C TYR A 94 11.54 -20.41 -11.52
N VAL A 95 11.53 -21.73 -11.45
CA VAL A 95 12.09 -22.51 -10.34
C VAL A 95 13.09 -23.48 -10.93
N ASP A 96 14.35 -23.42 -10.49
CA ASP A 96 15.46 -24.20 -11.04
C ASP A 96 15.57 -24.10 -12.57
N ASP A 97 15.51 -22.87 -13.09
CA ASP A 97 15.53 -22.52 -14.52
C ASP A 97 14.39 -23.13 -15.36
N LYS A 98 13.38 -23.72 -14.74
CA LYS A 98 12.20 -24.26 -15.41
C LYS A 98 11.00 -23.32 -15.23
N PRO A 99 10.33 -22.94 -16.33
CA PRO A 99 9.12 -22.13 -16.25
C PRO A 99 7.99 -22.97 -15.65
N GLN A 100 7.29 -22.41 -14.67
CA GLN A 100 6.08 -22.93 -14.07
C GLN A 100 4.99 -21.87 -14.19
N VAL A 101 3.77 -22.29 -14.54
CA VAL A 101 2.61 -21.40 -14.55
C VAL A 101 1.90 -21.56 -13.22
N ILE A 102 1.77 -20.46 -12.49
CA ILE A 102 0.97 -20.40 -11.27
C ILE A 102 -0.25 -19.51 -11.52
N GLU A 103 -1.36 -19.85 -10.89
CA GLU A 103 -2.51 -18.97 -10.82
C GLU A 103 -2.38 -18.07 -9.59
N MET A 104 -2.53 -16.77 -9.80
CA MET A 104 -2.49 -15.77 -8.73
C MET A 104 -3.82 -15.07 -8.66
N ASN A 105 -4.43 -15.07 -7.47
CA ASN A 105 -5.60 -14.26 -7.18
C ASN A 105 -5.21 -12.78 -7.11
N LYS A 106 -6.19 -11.90 -6.92
CA LYS A 106 -5.92 -10.48 -6.72
C LYS A 106 -6.39 -10.00 -5.35
N ILE A 107 -5.62 -9.11 -4.76
CA ILE A 107 -6.03 -8.33 -3.59
C ILE A 107 -6.01 -6.85 -3.91
N GLN A 108 -6.93 -6.12 -3.30
CA GLN A 108 -7.12 -4.69 -3.50
C GLN A 108 -6.51 -3.88 -2.36
N TYR A 109 -5.68 -2.91 -2.70
CA TYR A 109 -5.17 -1.88 -1.81
C TYR A 109 -5.75 -0.52 -2.15
N ILE A 110 -5.97 0.29 -1.12
CA ILE A 110 -6.41 1.68 -1.27
C ILE A 110 -5.28 2.57 -0.80
N PHE A 111 -4.86 3.47 -1.68
CA PHE A 111 -3.86 4.47 -1.38
C PHE A 111 -4.54 5.83 -1.31
N ILE A 112 -4.24 6.61 -0.29
CA ILE A 112 -4.68 8.00 -0.13
C ILE A 112 -3.45 8.88 -0.14
N ASP A 113 -3.44 9.88 -1.02
CA ASP A 113 -2.41 10.91 -1.03
C ASP A 113 -2.87 12.11 -0.20
N PHE A 114 -1.92 12.74 0.48
CA PHE A 114 -2.13 13.87 1.37
C PHE A 114 -1.32 15.08 0.92
N GLN A 115 -1.91 16.26 1.08
CA GLN A 115 -1.22 17.54 0.95
C GLN A 115 -0.29 17.80 2.12
N ARG A 116 0.63 18.77 1.94
CA ARG A 116 1.57 19.23 2.97
C ARG A 116 0.89 19.65 4.28
N GLY A 117 -0.35 20.13 4.21
CA GLY A 117 -1.15 20.54 5.37
C GLY A 117 -1.81 19.39 6.14
N GLY A 118 -1.66 18.13 5.70
CA GLY A 118 -2.29 16.97 6.34
C GLY A 118 -3.71 16.67 5.85
N GLU A 119 -4.18 17.36 4.81
CA GLU A 119 -5.49 17.11 4.19
C GLU A 119 -5.39 16.05 3.09
N PRO A 120 -6.30 15.06 3.04
CA PRO A 120 -6.34 14.07 1.98
C PRO A 120 -6.81 14.70 0.66
N THR A 121 -6.14 14.38 -0.45
CA THR A 121 -6.44 14.97 -1.75
C THR A 121 -7.14 14.04 -2.70
N GLN A 122 -6.65 12.81 -2.81
CA GLN A 122 -7.13 11.83 -3.76
C GLN A 122 -6.87 10.44 -3.23
N HIS A 123 -7.62 9.47 -3.74
CA HIS A 123 -7.33 8.07 -3.54
C HIS A 123 -7.20 7.35 -4.88
N ARG A 124 -6.51 6.22 -4.83
CA ARG A 124 -6.49 5.24 -5.91
C ARG A 124 -6.61 3.84 -5.34
N VAL A 125 -7.16 2.96 -6.17
CA VAL A 125 -7.35 1.56 -5.88
C VAL A 125 -6.40 0.77 -6.77
N GLU A 126 -5.53 -0.03 -6.18
CA GLU A 126 -4.64 -0.91 -6.94
C GLU A 126 -4.95 -2.36 -6.62
N LYS A 127 -5.00 -3.19 -7.66
CA LYS A 127 -5.12 -4.64 -7.54
C LYS A 127 -3.75 -5.24 -7.76
N VAL A 128 -3.27 -6.02 -6.81
CA VAL A 128 -1.98 -6.69 -6.92
C VAL A 128 -2.16 -8.22 -6.94
N PRO A 129 -1.26 -8.95 -7.61
CA PRO A 129 -1.24 -10.40 -7.56
C PRO A 129 -1.02 -10.90 -6.12
N PHE A 130 -1.78 -11.91 -5.75
CA PHE A 130 -1.73 -12.58 -4.45
C PHE A 130 -1.65 -14.08 -4.66
N HIS A 131 -0.55 -14.67 -4.23
CA HIS A 131 -0.36 -16.11 -4.24
C HIS A 131 -0.93 -16.71 -2.96
N GLY A 132 -2.24 -16.98 -2.99
CA GLY A 132 -2.95 -17.57 -1.87
C GLY A 132 -4.46 -17.59 -2.12
N SER A 133 -5.15 -18.40 -1.34
CA SER A 133 -6.60 -18.53 -1.27
C SER A 133 -7.24 -17.39 -0.47
N LYS A 134 -8.56 -17.27 -0.56
CA LYS A 134 -9.33 -16.35 0.29
C LYS A 134 -9.11 -16.59 1.78
N GLN A 135 -8.96 -17.86 2.18
CA GLN A 135 -8.73 -18.21 3.59
C GLN A 135 -7.38 -17.68 4.08
N GLU A 136 -6.33 -17.87 3.29
CA GLU A 136 -4.99 -17.33 3.59
C GLU A 136 -5.01 -15.81 3.64
N PHE A 137 -5.73 -15.15 2.73
CA PHE A 137 -5.95 -13.70 2.80
C PHE A 137 -6.63 -13.28 4.11
N LEU A 138 -7.70 -13.96 4.54
CA LEU A 138 -8.40 -13.61 5.79
C LEU A 138 -7.52 -13.81 7.01
N GLU A 139 -6.67 -14.84 6.99
CA GLU A 139 -5.67 -15.08 8.04
C GLU A 139 -4.62 -13.97 8.07
N GLU A 140 -4.08 -13.55 6.92
CA GLU A 140 -3.16 -12.42 6.85
C GLU A 140 -3.83 -11.12 7.31
N PHE A 141 -5.04 -10.85 6.82
CA PHE A 141 -5.82 -9.68 7.21
C PHE A 141 -6.02 -9.64 8.72
N SER A 142 -6.32 -10.77 9.37
CA SER A 142 -6.51 -10.84 10.83
C SER A 142 -5.27 -10.48 11.67
N ARG A 143 -4.06 -10.55 11.09
CA ARG A 143 -2.79 -10.29 11.81
C ARG A 143 -2.41 -8.81 11.91
N PHE A 144 -2.99 -7.96 11.08
CA PHE A 144 -2.84 -6.50 11.14
C PHE A 144 -3.76 -5.87 12.18
#